data_AF-A0A2D5BTI0-F1
#
_entry.id   AF-A0A2D5BTI0-F1
#
_cell.length_a   1.000
_cell.length_b   1.000
_cell.length_c   1.000
_cell.angle_alpha   90.00
_cell.angle_beta   90.00
_cell.angle_gamma   90.00
#
_symmetry.space_group_name_H-M   'P 1'
#
loop_
_entity.id
_entity.type
_entity.pdbx_description
1 polymer ?
#
loop_
_entity_poly.entity_id
_entity_poly.type
_entity_poly.pdbx_seq_one_letter_code
_entity_poly.pdbx_strand_id
1 'polypeptide(L)'
;LDGYPGEESGTCLMVGLTTYLYDVDSGGGSFTFWPGSHHDAHIYFLQHPDQIEGTFRDLPEWEEQGWSIFCGVNTQPPQEFVGQAGDVILWHGWVTHAGSANVRPSPRIGLFARWVHKDDAGVRKNLPQSLWDYWTI
;
A
#
# COMPACT_ATOMS: atom_id res chain seq x y z
N LEU A 1 -0.53 -3.66 3.18
CA LEU A 1 0.59 -2.94 2.53
C LEU A 1 1.22 -3.89 1.53
N ASP A 2 1.84 -3.36 0.48
CA ASP A 2 2.61 -4.19 -0.46
C ASP A 2 4.12 -3.94 -0.30
N GLY A 3 4.52 -3.18 0.73
CA GLY A 3 5.89 -2.72 0.94
C GLY A 3 6.67 -3.39 2.08
N TYR A 4 6.39 -4.66 2.40
CA TYR A 4 7.12 -5.45 3.42
C TYR A 4 7.18 -6.94 3.01
N PRO A 5 8.20 -7.73 3.34
CA PRO A 5 8.26 -9.13 2.95
C PRO A 5 7.21 -9.97 3.69
N GLY A 6 6.32 -10.55 2.90
CA GLY A 6 5.59 -11.78 3.20
C GLY A 6 5.71 -12.69 1.98
N GLU A 7 5.13 -13.90 2.02
CA GLU A 7 5.24 -14.96 0.98
C GLU A 7 5.05 -14.46 -0.47
N GLU A 8 4.43 -13.31 -0.68
CA GLU A 8 4.38 -12.63 -1.97
C GLU A 8 4.85 -11.17 -1.88
N SER A 9 6.17 -10.97 -2.09
CA SER A 9 6.71 -9.80 -2.82
C SER A 9 6.55 -8.40 -2.23
N GLY A 10 6.59 -8.20 -0.91
CA GLY A 10 6.66 -6.83 -0.42
C GLY A 10 8.08 -6.28 -0.26
N THR A 11 8.18 -5.00 -0.64
CA THR A 11 9.42 -4.30 -0.97
C THR A 11 9.40 -2.89 -0.40
N CYS A 12 10.44 -2.51 0.33
CA CYS A 12 10.49 -1.30 1.14
C CYS A 12 10.30 -0.03 0.30
N LEU A 13 10.85 -0.01 -0.91
CA LEU A 13 10.70 1.10 -1.84
C LEU A 13 10.05 0.61 -3.15
N MET A 14 8.76 0.89 -3.27
CA MET A 14 7.95 0.41 -4.38
C MET A 14 6.87 1.42 -4.75
N VAL A 15 6.61 1.56 -6.04
CA VAL A 15 5.44 2.26 -6.57
C VAL A 15 4.58 1.23 -7.29
N GLY A 16 3.33 1.17 -6.84
CA GLY A 16 2.29 0.39 -7.46
C GLY A 16 1.49 1.26 -8.42
N LEU A 17 0.96 0.61 -9.45
CA LEU A 17 -0.02 1.16 -10.36
C LEU A 17 -1.25 0.26 -10.33
N THR A 18 -2.42 0.89 -10.27
CA THR A 18 -3.70 0.24 -10.52
C THR A 18 -4.42 0.97 -11.63
N THR A 19 -4.99 0.24 -12.58
CA THR A 19 -5.85 0.79 -13.65
C THR A 19 -7.00 -0.15 -13.97
N TYR A 20 -8.03 0.38 -14.63
CA TYR A 20 -9.21 -0.37 -15.05
C TYR A 20 -9.35 -0.40 -16.56
N LEU A 21 -9.82 -1.54 -17.07
CA LEU A 21 -10.14 -1.71 -18.50
C LEU A 21 -11.54 -1.22 -18.87
N TYR A 22 -12.36 -0.91 -17.86
CA TYR A 22 -13.76 -0.48 -17.97
C TYR A 22 -14.03 0.55 -16.88
N ASP A 23 -15.10 1.31 -17.02
CA ASP A 23 -15.54 2.24 -15.99
C ASP A 23 -15.91 1.48 -14.70
N VAL A 24 -15.40 1.97 -13.57
CA VAL A 24 -15.67 1.42 -12.24
C VAL A 24 -16.43 2.44 -11.43
N ASP A 25 -17.72 2.20 -11.25
CA ASP A 25 -18.57 2.97 -10.35
C ASP A 25 -18.32 2.63 -8.88
N SER A 26 -18.79 3.50 -7.98
CA SER A 26 -18.77 3.21 -6.55
C SER A 26 -19.47 1.88 -6.22
N GLY A 27 -18.86 1.10 -5.32
CA GLY A 27 -19.27 -0.26 -4.99
C GLY A 27 -19.00 -1.30 -6.09
N GLY A 28 -18.30 -0.92 -7.17
CA GLY A 28 -17.90 -1.79 -8.28
C GLY A 28 -16.68 -2.67 -7.99
N GLY A 29 -16.33 -2.88 -6.72
CA GLY A 29 -15.15 -3.61 -6.32
C GLY A 29 -13.85 -2.88 -6.64
N SER A 30 -13.83 -1.55 -6.49
CA SER A 30 -12.67 -0.68 -6.73
C SER A 30 -11.47 -0.97 -5.82
N PHE A 31 -10.32 -0.44 -6.20
CA PHE A 31 -9.17 -0.26 -5.32
C PHE A 31 -9.51 0.80 -4.27
N THR A 32 -9.54 0.40 -3.01
CA THR A 32 -9.80 1.29 -1.87
C THR A 32 -8.47 1.56 -1.16
N PHE A 33 -8.17 2.81 -0.88
CA PHE A 33 -6.94 3.21 -0.21
C PHE A 33 -7.22 4.18 0.93
N TRP A 34 -6.30 4.26 1.87
CA TRP A 34 -6.37 5.17 3.02
C TRP A 34 -5.37 6.30 2.79
N PRO A 35 -5.82 7.50 2.36
CA PRO A 35 -4.92 8.62 2.10
C PRO A 35 -4.07 8.95 3.33
N GLY A 36 -2.79 9.21 3.13
CA GLY A 36 -1.85 9.55 4.21
C GLY A 36 -1.28 8.36 4.98
N SER A 37 -1.86 7.16 4.91
CA SER A 37 -1.39 5.97 5.67
C SER A 37 0.08 5.60 5.45
N HIS A 38 0.62 5.79 4.25
CA HIS A 38 2.05 5.62 3.97
C HIS A 38 3.00 6.47 4.82
N HIS A 39 2.57 7.62 5.35
CA HIS A 39 3.35 8.41 6.31
C HIS A 39 3.34 7.77 7.70
N ASP A 40 2.18 7.27 8.15
CA ASP A 40 2.07 6.59 9.44
C ASP A 40 2.83 5.25 9.43
N ALA A 41 2.73 4.50 8.33
CA ALA A 41 3.55 3.30 8.09
C ALA A 41 5.06 3.60 8.12
N HIS A 42 5.49 4.72 7.52
CA HIS A 42 6.88 5.16 7.56
C HIS A 42 7.34 5.50 8.98
N ILE A 43 6.54 6.25 9.73
CA ILE A 43 6.81 6.55 11.15
C ILE A 43 6.93 5.25 11.96
N TYR A 44 6.02 4.30 11.74
CA TYR A 44 6.05 3.00 12.39
C TYR A 44 7.38 2.27 12.12
N PHE A 45 7.80 2.14 10.86
CA PHE A 45 9.04 1.45 10.52
C PHE A 45 10.30 2.21 10.95
N LEU A 46 10.26 3.55 11.09
CA LEU A 46 11.36 4.29 11.71
C LEU A 46 11.48 4.00 13.21
N GLN A 47 10.36 3.77 13.90
CA GLN A 47 10.34 3.42 15.33
C GLN A 47 10.65 1.94 15.57
N HIS A 48 10.32 1.09 14.60
CA HIS A 48 10.45 -0.36 14.66
C HIS A 48 11.17 -0.92 13.41
N PRO A 49 12.43 -0.51 13.15
CA PRO A 49 13.13 -0.84 11.90
C PRO A 49 13.28 -2.34 11.68
N ASP A 50 13.51 -3.09 12.76
CA ASP A 50 13.70 -4.54 12.75
C ASP A 50 12.45 -5.29 12.24
N GLN A 51 11.29 -4.64 12.30
CA GLN A 51 10.00 -5.20 11.88
C GLN A 51 9.71 -5.01 10.39
N ILE A 52 10.54 -4.28 9.66
CA ILE A 52 10.39 -4.14 8.20
C ILE A 52 10.44 -5.50 7.50
N GLU A 53 11.04 -6.52 8.11
CA GLU A 53 11.08 -7.90 7.61
C GLU A 53 9.80 -8.71 7.90
N GLY A 54 8.72 -8.06 8.34
CA GLY A 54 7.40 -8.68 8.48
C GLY A 54 7.09 -9.23 9.88
N THR A 55 8.00 -9.12 10.85
CA THR A 55 7.82 -9.62 12.23
C THR A 55 6.76 -8.86 13.02
N PHE A 56 6.28 -7.70 12.53
CA PHE A 56 5.12 -7.02 13.10
C PHE A 56 3.87 -7.90 13.17
N ARG A 57 3.79 -8.96 12.35
CA ARG A 57 2.66 -9.91 12.34
C ARG A 57 2.62 -10.85 13.54
N ASP A 58 3.73 -10.99 14.23
CA ASP A 58 3.85 -11.85 15.42
C ASP A 58 3.48 -11.10 16.71
N LEU A 59 3.17 -9.80 16.60
CA LEU A 59 2.83 -8.95 17.73
C LEU A 59 1.36 -9.11 18.13
N PRO A 60 1.03 -9.03 19.44
CA PRO A 60 -0.36 -9.02 19.90
C PRO A 60 -1.22 -7.92 19.25
N GLU A 61 -0.63 -6.74 19.00
CA GLU A 61 -1.30 -5.61 18.36
C GLU A 61 -1.77 -5.96 16.94
N TRP A 62 -1.04 -6.82 16.22
CA TRP A 62 -1.43 -7.28 14.90
C TRP A 62 -2.67 -8.19 14.96
N GLU A 63 -2.78 -9.06 15.97
CA GLU A 63 -3.95 -9.92 16.15
C GLU A 63 -5.22 -9.09 16.38
N GLU A 64 -5.11 -7.99 17.13
CA GLU A 64 -6.23 -7.11 17.43
C GLU A 64 -6.60 -6.17 16.27
N GLN A 65 -5.59 -5.56 15.63
CA GLN A 65 -5.80 -4.42 14.74
C GLN A 65 -5.55 -4.74 13.25
N GLY A 66 -4.86 -5.84 12.96
CA GLY A 66 -4.41 -6.21 11.62
C GLY A 66 -3.68 -5.07 10.93
N TRP A 67 -4.06 -4.76 9.69
CA TRP A 67 -3.47 -3.67 8.90
C TRP A 67 -3.61 -2.29 9.52
N SER A 68 -4.52 -2.11 10.48
CA SER A 68 -4.75 -0.81 11.12
C SER A 68 -3.59 -0.37 12.02
N ILE A 69 -2.62 -1.25 12.34
CA ILE A 69 -1.40 -0.87 13.06
C ILE A 69 -0.60 0.22 12.31
N PHE A 70 -0.79 0.34 10.99
CA PHE A 70 -0.13 1.34 10.13
C PHE A 70 -0.99 2.59 9.90
N CYS A 71 -2.13 2.72 10.59
CA CYS A 71 -3.04 3.84 10.46
C CYS A 71 -2.97 4.72 11.71
N GLY A 72 -2.60 5.99 11.55
CA GLY A 72 -2.41 6.94 12.64
C GLY A 72 -3.00 8.31 12.34
N VAL A 73 -2.33 9.35 12.82
CA VAL A 73 -2.83 10.74 12.76
C VAL A 73 -2.88 11.30 11.34
N ASN A 74 -2.05 10.80 10.42
CA ASN A 74 -2.03 11.26 9.04
C ASN A 74 -3.03 10.50 8.17
N THR A 75 -3.55 9.38 8.66
CA THR A 75 -4.46 8.50 7.93
C THR A 75 -5.87 9.09 7.87
N GLN A 76 -6.35 9.29 6.64
CA GLN A 76 -7.72 9.70 6.37
C GLN A 76 -8.64 8.48 6.19
N PRO A 77 -9.98 8.67 6.28
CA PRO A 77 -10.94 7.63 5.95
C PRO A 77 -10.72 7.03 4.56
N PRO A 78 -11.12 5.76 4.34
CA PRO A 78 -10.90 5.07 3.07
C PRO A 78 -11.58 5.80 1.92
N GLN A 79 -10.90 5.82 0.76
CA GLN A 79 -11.40 6.35 -0.49
C GLN A 79 -11.39 5.26 -1.55
N GLU A 80 -12.48 5.18 -2.32
CA GLU A 80 -12.54 4.33 -3.50
C GLU A 80 -11.90 5.04 -4.69
N PHE A 81 -11.01 4.34 -5.40
CA PHE A 81 -10.60 4.74 -6.74
C PHE A 81 -11.72 4.38 -7.72
N VAL A 82 -12.71 5.27 -7.84
CA VAL A 82 -13.75 5.28 -8.86
C VAL A 82 -13.15 5.98 -10.08
N GLY A 83 -13.01 5.26 -11.20
CA GLY A 83 -12.30 5.74 -12.37
C GLY A 83 -12.90 5.21 -13.66
N GLN A 84 -12.68 5.94 -14.76
CA GLN A 84 -13.04 5.52 -16.11
C GLN A 84 -12.03 4.53 -16.67
N ALA A 85 -12.40 3.86 -17.77
CA ALA A 85 -11.49 2.99 -18.50
C ALA A 85 -10.20 3.75 -18.88
N GLY A 86 -9.05 3.22 -18.46
CA GLY A 86 -7.74 3.83 -18.69
C GLY A 86 -7.28 4.82 -17.62
N ASP A 87 -8.12 5.17 -16.63
CA ASP A 87 -7.65 5.94 -15.48
C ASP A 87 -6.63 5.15 -14.67
N VAL A 88 -5.63 5.85 -14.15
CA VAL A 88 -4.50 5.26 -13.45
C VAL A 88 -4.36 5.90 -12.07
N ILE A 89 -4.24 5.08 -11.04
CA ILE A 89 -3.73 5.50 -9.74
C ILE A 89 -2.34 4.94 -9.51
N LEU A 90 -1.40 5.83 -9.18
CA LEU A 90 -0.08 5.47 -8.66
C LEU A 90 -0.12 5.55 -7.14
N TRP A 91 0.52 4.60 -6.47
CA TRP A 91 0.50 4.52 -5.02
C TRP A 91 1.82 4.03 -4.45
N HIS A 92 2.19 4.56 -3.27
CA HIS A 92 3.41 4.18 -2.56
C HIS A 92 3.26 2.80 -1.92
N GLY A 93 4.29 1.95 -1.92
CA GLY A 93 4.23 0.57 -1.41
C GLY A 93 3.75 0.44 0.05
N TRP A 94 3.93 1.50 0.84
CA TRP A 94 3.45 1.62 2.21
C TRP A 94 2.05 2.24 2.36
N VAL A 95 1.29 2.47 1.29
CA VAL A 95 -0.11 2.87 1.45
C VAL A 95 -0.94 1.67 1.88
N THR A 96 -1.77 1.86 2.91
CA THR A 96 -2.82 0.91 3.26
C THR A 96 -3.89 0.95 2.19
N HIS A 97 -4.21 -0.22 1.65
CA HIS A 97 -5.19 -0.38 0.59
C HIS A 97 -5.79 -1.80 0.63
N ALA A 98 -6.94 -1.94 -0.02
CA ALA A 98 -7.68 -3.19 -0.16
C ALA A 98 -8.50 -3.18 -1.45
N GLY A 99 -8.92 -4.36 -1.92
CA GLY A 99 -10.01 -4.46 -2.87
C GLY A 99 -11.36 -4.39 -2.14
N SER A 100 -12.29 -3.57 -2.63
CA SER A 100 -13.66 -3.59 -2.11
C SER A 100 -14.46 -4.75 -2.71
N ALA A 101 -15.55 -5.13 -2.03
CA ALA A 101 -16.51 -6.08 -2.57
C ALA A 101 -17.20 -5.48 -3.81
N ASN A 102 -17.35 -6.28 -4.85
CA ASN A 102 -18.14 -5.89 -6.01
C ASN A 102 -19.61 -6.26 -5.79
N VAL A 103 -20.45 -5.25 -5.54
CA VAL A 103 -21.90 -5.44 -5.38
C VAL A 103 -22.68 -5.19 -6.69
N ARG A 104 -21.96 -4.96 -7.80
CA ARG A 104 -22.54 -4.75 -9.13
C ARG A 104 -22.68 -6.08 -9.88
N PRO A 105 -23.62 -6.17 -10.83
CA PRO A 105 -23.85 -7.41 -11.60
C PRO A 105 -22.76 -7.72 -12.62
N SER A 106 -21.88 -6.76 -12.94
CA SER A 106 -20.78 -6.92 -13.88
C SER A 106 -19.47 -7.27 -13.17
N PRO A 107 -18.63 -8.15 -13.74
CA PRO A 107 -17.30 -8.40 -13.18
C PRO A 107 -16.40 -7.18 -13.33
N ARG A 108 -15.49 -6.98 -12.37
CA ARG A 108 -14.45 -5.94 -12.42
C ARG A 108 -13.12 -6.57 -12.80
N ILE A 109 -12.47 -6.00 -13.81
CA ILE A 109 -11.09 -6.35 -14.20
C ILE A 109 -10.18 -5.17 -13.87
N GLY A 110 -9.25 -5.38 -12.94
CA GLY A 110 -8.20 -4.41 -12.60
C GLY A 110 -6.84 -4.94 -13.02
N LEU A 111 -5.99 -4.07 -13.53
CA LEU A 111 -4.60 -4.35 -13.86
C LEU A 111 -3.69 -3.69 -12.85
N PHE A 112 -2.68 -4.44 -12.41
CA PHE A 112 -1.72 -4.02 -11.41
C PHE A 112 -0.30 -4.18 -11.93
N ALA A 113 0.51 -3.14 -11.76
CA ALA A 113 1.95 -3.20 -11.97
C ALA A 113 2.66 -2.70 -10.72
N ARG A 114 3.86 -3.22 -10.46
CA ARG A 114 4.69 -2.83 -9.31
C ARG A 114 6.12 -2.64 -9.80
N TRP A 115 6.72 -1.52 -9.43
CA TRP A 115 8.13 -1.26 -9.67
C TRP A 115 8.85 -1.07 -8.35
N VAL A 116 9.88 -1.88 -8.17
CA VAL A 116 10.69 -1.94 -6.96
C VAL A 116 12.01 -1.24 -7.21
N HIS A 117 12.53 -0.55 -6.21
CA HIS A 117 13.87 0.00 -6.30
C HIS A 117 14.92 -1.10 -6.52
N LYS A 118 15.88 -0.85 -7.41
CA LYS A 118 16.92 -1.83 -7.78
C LYS A 118 17.75 -2.33 -6.60
N ASP A 119 17.85 -1.52 -5.55
CA ASP A 119 18.56 -1.84 -4.30
C ASP A 119 17.59 -1.87 -3.10
N ASP A 120 16.51 -2.64 -3.22
CA ASP A 120 15.54 -2.78 -2.13
C ASP A 120 16.17 -3.30 -0.83
N ALA A 121 17.13 -4.22 -0.93
CA ALA A 121 17.84 -4.76 0.24
C ALA A 121 18.69 -3.68 0.95
N GLY A 122 19.36 -2.80 0.21
CA GLY A 122 20.07 -1.66 0.77
C GLY A 122 19.12 -0.66 1.44
N VAL A 123 17.95 -0.42 0.84
CA VAL A 123 16.91 0.46 1.42
C VAL A 123 16.32 -0.12 2.70
N ARG A 124 16.04 -1.43 2.78
CA ARG A 124 15.58 -2.07 4.03
C ARG A 124 16.58 -1.92 5.17
N LYS A 125 17.86 -2.09 4.88
CA LYS A 125 18.95 -1.92 5.86
C LYS A 125 19.10 -0.47 6.31
N ASN A 126 18.78 0.48 5.43
CA ASN A 126 18.94 1.90 5.68
C ASN A 126 17.62 2.61 5.36
N LEU A 127 16.61 2.41 6.23
CA LEU A 127 15.28 2.95 5.99
C LEU A 127 15.34 4.46 5.68
N PRO A 128 14.57 4.92 4.68
CA PRO A 128 14.54 6.32 4.28
C PRO A 128 14.15 7.20 5.47
N GLN A 129 14.88 8.28 5.76
CA GLN A 129 14.56 9.17 6.87
C GLN A 129 13.40 10.10 6.51
N SER A 130 13.33 10.49 5.25
CA SER A 130 12.13 11.00 4.59
C SER A 130 11.64 9.96 3.58
N LEU A 131 10.33 9.73 3.52
CA LEU A 131 9.67 8.78 2.61
C LEU A 131 10.18 8.83 1.16
N TRP A 132 10.69 9.99 0.74
CA TRP A 132 11.10 10.27 -0.64
C TRP A 132 12.62 10.18 -0.91
N ASP A 133 13.46 9.87 0.09
CA ASP A 133 14.93 9.99 -0.01
C ASP A 133 15.55 9.21 -1.18
N TYR A 134 15.07 7.99 -1.44
CA TYR A 134 15.61 7.12 -2.48
C TYR A 134 14.85 7.21 -3.82
N TRP A 135 13.95 8.17 -3.97
CA TRP A 135 13.17 8.39 -5.20
C TRP A 135 13.79 9.42 -6.14
N THR A 136 14.65 10.29 -5.63
CA THR A 136 15.33 11.32 -6.43
C THR A 136 16.55 10.72 -7.16
N ILE A 137 16.72 11.11 -8.43
CA ILE A 137 17.81 10.68 -9.31
C ILE A 137 19.05 11.55 -9.07
#